data_AF-A0A6H9XRC7-F1
#
_entry.id   AF-A0A6H9XRC7-F1
#
_cell.length_a   1.000
_cell.length_b   1.000
_cell.length_c   1.000
_cell.angle_alpha   90.00
_cell.angle_beta   90.00
_cell.angle_gamma   90.00
#
_symmetry.space_group_name_H-M   'P 1'
#
loop_
_entity.id
_entity.type
_entity.pdbx_description
1 polymer ?
#
loop_
_entity_poly.entity_id
_entity_poly.type
_entity_poly.pdbx_seq_one_letter_code
_entity_poly.pdbx_strand_id
1 'polypeptide(L)'
;MTDDCDLLDEVMFSRLAGHELSEMGLQQYRAWIEGISPPSDRQIEDFADYAASARSWYKHLPMDPPGEKFVFYIDPHAGTDRLINAAGKVFVRPRTEETEPFHYAWMTTPEYRRRFGHLAFACAQGSALFTDEFLNGEPVLVDRNSLRPELQLSSDTTMRPPHEVIEAGSCRLTALVHPNIETSFVKRWFDTNNLKANEFIGIGSWLVQQIQKERATLRQDMIDAMRRMRHVAFPAFGQSG
;
A
#
# COMPACT_ATOMS: atom_id res chain seq x y z
N MET A 1 17.72 28.21 21.27
CA MET A 1 17.57 27.63 19.93
C MET A 1 17.26 26.18 20.16
N THR A 2 15.98 25.82 20.15
CA THR A 2 15.58 24.42 19.96
C THR A 2 16.07 24.02 18.57
N ASP A 3 16.75 22.88 18.48
CA ASP A 3 17.27 22.37 17.22
C ASP A 3 16.07 21.99 16.34
N ASP A 4 16.00 22.46 15.10
CA ASP A 4 14.86 22.18 14.21
C ASP A 4 14.68 20.67 13.97
N CYS A 5 15.75 19.88 14.19
CA CYS A 5 15.72 18.42 14.22
C CYS A 5 14.76 17.85 15.30
N ASP A 6 14.73 18.43 16.50
CA ASP A 6 13.91 17.92 17.62
C ASP A 6 12.40 18.04 17.31
N LEU A 7 12.01 19.07 16.55
CA LEU A 7 10.63 19.31 16.16
C LEU A 7 10.14 18.31 15.09
N LEU A 8 11.00 17.95 14.13
CA LEU A 8 10.65 16.95 13.12
C LEU A 8 10.50 15.55 13.74
N ASP A 9 11.35 15.21 14.71
CA ASP A 9 11.21 13.95 15.45
C ASP A 9 9.88 13.89 16.20
N GLU A 10 9.46 14.98 16.87
CA GLU A 10 8.16 15.03 17.53
C GLU A 10 6.99 14.84 16.55
N VAL A 11 7.05 15.48 15.38
CA VAL A 11 6.06 15.32 14.30
C VAL A 11 6.04 13.87 13.79
N MET A 12 7.21 13.26 13.59
CA MET A 12 7.34 11.86 13.19
C MET A 12 6.72 10.92 14.22
N PHE A 13 7.02 11.09 15.51
CA PHE A 13 6.46 10.26 16.57
C PHE A 13 4.94 10.44 16.70
N SER A 14 4.42 11.67 16.55
CA SER A 14 2.99 11.94 16.56
C SER A 14 2.26 11.24 15.40
N ARG A 15 2.88 11.19 14.22
CA ARG A 15 2.37 10.42 13.06
C ARG A 15 2.33 8.92 13.32
N LEU A 16 3.42 8.39 13.89
CA LEU A 16 3.56 6.97 14.21
C LEU A 16 2.61 6.51 15.31
N ALA A 17 2.38 7.35 16.32
CA ALA A 17 1.44 7.08 17.40
C ALA A 17 0.00 6.93 16.88
N GLY A 18 -0.30 7.58 15.76
CA GLY A 18 -1.53 7.40 15.01
C GLY A 18 -2.74 8.04 15.68
N HIS A 19 -3.17 9.19 15.17
CA HIS A 19 -4.44 9.79 15.57
C HIS A 19 -5.63 9.09 14.91
N GLU A 20 -6.75 8.95 15.62
CA GLU A 20 -8.01 8.53 15.00
C GLU A 20 -8.46 9.60 14.00
N LEU A 21 -8.40 9.24 12.72
CA LEU A 21 -8.85 10.09 11.63
C LEU A 21 -10.36 9.95 11.46
N SER A 22 -11.04 11.08 11.23
CA SER A 22 -12.45 11.09 10.86
C SER A 22 -12.66 10.35 9.54
N GLU A 23 -13.71 9.53 9.48
CA GLU A 23 -14.11 8.84 8.25
C GLU A 23 -14.83 9.80 7.30
N MET A 24 -14.48 9.76 6.02
CA MET A 24 -15.18 10.46 4.96
C MET A 24 -16.44 9.69 4.56
N GLY A 25 -17.58 10.38 4.40
CA GLY A 25 -18.80 9.73 3.90
C GLY A 25 -18.67 9.30 2.43
N LEU A 26 -19.32 8.21 2.03
CA LEU A 26 -19.19 7.65 0.67
C LEU A 26 -19.52 8.65 -0.45
N GLN A 27 -20.54 9.49 -0.29
CA GLN A 27 -20.89 10.49 -1.32
C GLN A 27 -19.86 11.62 -1.39
N GLN A 28 -19.30 12.03 -0.24
CA GLN A 28 -18.22 13.01 -0.21
C GLN A 28 -16.97 12.46 -0.90
N TYR A 29 -16.66 11.19 -0.68
CA TYR A 29 -15.55 10.51 -1.34
C TYR A 29 -15.72 10.43 -2.86
N ARG A 30 -16.92 10.08 -3.33
CA ARG A 30 -17.25 10.06 -4.76
C ARG A 30 -17.11 11.44 -5.40
N ALA A 31 -17.60 12.49 -4.74
CA ALA A 31 -17.43 13.87 -5.20
C ALA A 31 -15.93 14.26 -5.24
N TRP A 32 -15.16 13.84 -4.23
CA TRP A 32 -13.73 14.14 -4.17
C TRP A 32 -12.93 13.49 -5.31
N ILE A 33 -13.37 12.31 -5.80
CA ILE A 33 -12.72 11.60 -6.91
C ILE A 33 -13.42 11.78 -8.27
N GLU A 34 -14.40 12.68 -8.39
CA GLU A 34 -15.27 12.80 -9.59
C GLU A 34 -14.47 13.03 -10.89
N GLY A 35 -13.36 13.76 -10.82
CA GLY A 35 -12.48 14.03 -11.96
C GLY A 35 -11.52 12.90 -12.34
N ILE A 36 -11.58 11.75 -11.67
CA ILE A 36 -10.64 10.64 -11.85
C ILE A 36 -11.30 9.51 -12.64
N SER A 37 -10.63 9.07 -13.70
CA SER A 37 -11.03 7.85 -14.41
C SER A 37 -10.89 6.62 -13.50
N PRO A 38 -11.90 5.73 -13.45
CA PRO A 38 -11.79 4.45 -12.74
C PRO A 38 -10.58 3.65 -13.28
N PRO A 39 -9.84 2.93 -12.42
CA PRO A 39 -8.72 2.13 -12.89
C PRO A 39 -9.21 1.02 -13.83
N SER A 40 -8.55 0.86 -14.98
CA SER A 40 -8.82 -0.24 -15.91
C SER A 40 -8.44 -1.61 -15.31
N ASP A 41 -8.96 -2.71 -15.87
CA ASP A 41 -8.58 -4.04 -15.41
C ASP A 41 -7.08 -4.30 -15.53
N ARG A 42 -6.45 -3.81 -16.61
CA ARG A 42 -5.00 -3.88 -16.77
C ARG A 42 -4.26 -3.12 -15.66
N GLN A 43 -4.69 -1.91 -15.31
CA GLN A 43 -4.07 -1.14 -14.23
C GLN A 43 -4.23 -1.84 -12.87
N ILE A 44 -5.36 -2.51 -12.63
CA ILE A 44 -5.58 -3.32 -11.41
C ILE A 44 -4.61 -4.52 -11.37
N GLU A 45 -4.45 -5.24 -12.48
CA GLU A 45 -3.52 -6.36 -12.58
C GLU A 45 -2.06 -5.92 -12.39
N ASP A 46 -1.65 -4.86 -13.10
CA ASP A 46 -0.32 -4.28 -12.99
C ASP A 46 -0.04 -3.77 -11.55
N PHE A 47 -1.06 -3.23 -10.87
CA PHE A 47 -0.93 -2.77 -9.49
C PHE A 47 -0.85 -3.92 -8.49
N ALA A 48 -1.55 -5.03 -8.72
CA ALA A 48 -1.44 -6.23 -7.87
C ALA A 48 -0.01 -6.77 -7.90
N ASP A 49 0.61 -6.85 -9.08
CA ASP A 49 1.99 -7.28 -9.25
C ASP A 49 2.98 -6.29 -8.61
N TYR A 50 2.73 -4.99 -8.79
CA TYR A 50 3.51 -3.95 -8.14
C TYR A 50 3.47 -4.08 -6.61
N ALA A 51 2.28 -4.11 -6.02
CA ALA A 51 2.12 -4.22 -4.57
C ALA A 51 2.77 -5.49 -4.04
N ALA A 52 2.47 -6.66 -4.63
CA ALA A 52 3.03 -7.96 -4.23
C ALA A 52 4.58 -8.00 -4.26
N SER A 53 5.21 -7.22 -5.14
CA SER A 53 6.67 -7.15 -5.27
C SER A 53 7.34 -6.08 -4.38
N ALA A 54 6.56 -5.26 -3.67
CA ALA A 54 7.11 -4.22 -2.80
C ALA A 54 7.84 -4.85 -1.60
N ARG A 55 9.16 -4.66 -1.57
CA ARG A 55 10.07 -5.11 -0.52
C ARG A 55 9.98 -4.23 0.72
N SER A 56 9.23 -4.71 1.71
CA SER A 56 9.45 -4.41 3.13
C SER A 56 8.32 -5.03 3.92
N TRP A 57 7.07 -4.76 3.53
CA TRP A 57 5.89 -5.20 4.28
C TRP A 57 5.70 -6.71 4.31
N TYR A 58 6.02 -7.44 3.23
CA TYR A 58 5.84 -8.90 3.20
C TYR A 58 6.62 -9.62 4.31
N LYS A 59 7.73 -9.05 4.77
CA LYS A 59 8.56 -9.62 5.85
C LYS A 59 7.88 -9.56 7.21
N HIS A 60 6.89 -8.70 7.35
CA HIS A 60 6.09 -8.50 8.56
C HIS A 60 4.75 -9.25 8.49
N LEU A 61 4.45 -9.91 7.37
CA LEU A 61 3.25 -10.71 7.25
C LEU A 61 3.45 -12.11 7.84
N PRO A 62 2.39 -12.70 8.41
CA PRO A 62 2.41 -14.11 8.79
C PRO A 62 2.61 -14.98 7.55
N MET A 63 3.24 -16.13 7.74
CA MET A 63 3.37 -17.15 6.70
C MET A 63 2.04 -17.84 6.43
N ASP A 64 1.22 -17.99 7.46
CA ASP A 64 0.02 -18.82 7.44
C ASP A 64 -1.26 -18.03 7.29
N PRO A 65 -2.30 -18.65 6.71
CA PRO A 65 -3.66 -18.18 6.87
C PRO A 65 -4.02 -17.97 8.36
N PRO A 66 -4.86 -16.98 8.65
CA PRO A 66 -5.68 -16.25 7.69
C PRO A 66 -5.02 -15.01 7.07
N GLY A 67 -3.74 -14.75 7.32
CA GLY A 67 -3.06 -13.55 6.81
C GLY A 67 -3.45 -12.25 7.51
N GLU A 68 -2.91 -11.14 7.04
CA GLU A 68 -3.15 -9.79 7.56
C GLU A 68 -4.02 -8.97 6.61
N LYS A 69 -4.82 -8.08 7.19
CA LYS A 69 -5.71 -7.21 6.41
C LYS A 69 -4.87 -6.27 5.55
N PHE A 70 -5.11 -6.29 4.25
CA PHE A 70 -4.50 -5.41 3.27
C PHE A 70 -5.61 -4.64 2.57
N VAL A 71 -5.46 -3.33 2.44
CA VAL A 71 -6.52 -2.44 1.97
C VAL A 71 -6.08 -1.71 0.71
N PHE A 72 -6.93 -1.73 -0.32
CA PHE A 72 -6.79 -0.95 -1.54
C PHE A 72 -7.85 0.16 -1.59
N TYR A 73 -7.50 1.32 -2.12
CA TYR A 73 -8.42 2.46 -2.26
C TYR A 73 -7.98 3.38 -3.41
N ILE A 74 -8.84 4.32 -3.80
CA ILE A 74 -8.48 5.39 -4.74
C ILE A 74 -7.97 6.60 -3.97
N ASP A 75 -6.78 7.07 -4.32
CA ASP A 75 -6.20 8.31 -3.82
C ASP A 75 -5.83 9.21 -5.02
N PRO A 76 -6.48 10.38 -5.20
CA PRO A 76 -6.05 11.41 -6.14
C PRO A 76 -4.54 11.74 -6.05
N HIS A 77 -3.93 11.55 -4.88
CA HIS A 77 -2.52 11.77 -4.63
C HIS A 77 -1.66 10.49 -4.76
N ALA A 78 -2.19 9.38 -5.28
CA ALA A 78 -1.38 8.19 -5.52
C ALA A 78 -0.21 8.48 -6.47
N GLY A 79 0.97 7.92 -6.14
CA GLY A 79 2.21 8.12 -6.90
C GLY A 79 2.93 9.45 -6.62
N THR A 80 2.54 10.19 -5.59
CA THR A 80 3.20 11.45 -5.16
C THR A 80 3.97 11.25 -3.84
N ASP A 81 4.81 12.22 -3.47
CA ASP A 81 5.41 12.31 -2.14
C ASP A 81 4.54 13.15 -1.21
N ARG A 82 4.40 12.72 0.05
CA ARG A 82 3.82 13.52 1.14
C ARG A 82 4.95 14.15 1.93
N LEU A 83 5.03 15.48 1.93
CA LEU A 83 6.05 16.26 2.63
C LEU A 83 5.44 16.83 3.91
N ILE A 84 6.11 16.70 5.04
CA ILE A 84 5.66 17.20 6.33
C ILE A 84 6.64 18.24 6.83
N ASN A 85 6.18 19.44 7.14
CA ASN A 85 7.04 20.45 7.78
C ASN A 85 7.03 20.32 9.31
N ALA A 86 7.87 21.11 9.98
CA ALA A 86 7.95 21.15 11.45
C ALA A 86 6.64 21.55 12.15
N ALA A 87 5.71 22.20 11.44
CA ALA A 87 4.37 22.51 11.95
C ALA A 87 3.38 21.34 11.79
N GLY A 88 3.82 20.20 11.24
CA GLY A 88 2.98 19.02 10.98
C GLY A 88 2.10 19.11 9.74
N LYS A 89 2.18 20.19 8.96
CA LYS A 89 1.40 20.39 7.73
C LYS A 89 1.87 19.46 6.63
N VAL A 90 0.92 18.87 5.90
CA VAL A 90 1.22 17.97 4.78
C VAL A 90 1.14 18.71 3.46
N PHE A 91 2.16 18.55 2.62
CA PHE A 91 2.14 18.97 1.23
C PHE A 91 2.26 17.74 0.34
N VAL A 92 1.66 17.81 -0.83
CA VAL A 92 1.78 16.75 -1.82
C VAL A 92 2.63 17.25 -2.98
N ARG A 93 3.68 16.51 -3.32
CA ARG A 93 4.60 16.83 -4.41
C ARG A 93 4.60 15.72 -5.47
N PRO A 94 4.32 16.03 -6.75
CA PRO A 94 4.55 15.08 -7.83
C PRO A 94 6.02 14.68 -7.92
N ARG A 95 6.28 13.38 -8.14
CA ARG A 95 7.61 12.85 -8.45
C ARG A 95 7.93 13.14 -9.92
N THR A 96 9.04 13.81 -10.15
CA THR A 96 9.61 14.10 -11.47
C THR A 96 10.97 13.42 -11.61
N GLU A 97 11.58 13.48 -12.79
CA GLU A 97 12.96 13.01 -13.00
C GLU A 97 13.99 13.76 -12.14
N GLU A 98 13.62 14.92 -11.59
CA GLU A 98 14.44 15.74 -10.69
C GLU A 98 14.24 15.37 -9.21
N THR A 99 13.22 14.56 -8.90
CA THR A 99 12.99 14.07 -7.54
C THR A 99 13.96 12.92 -7.24
N GLU A 100 14.69 13.00 -6.15
CA GLU A 100 15.66 11.95 -5.76
C GLU A 100 14.99 10.56 -5.73
N PRO A 101 15.49 9.59 -6.52
CA PRO A 101 14.93 8.25 -6.54
C PRO A 101 15.09 7.54 -5.20
N PHE A 102 13.99 7.06 -4.64
CA PHE A 102 14.00 6.30 -3.38
C PHE A 102 13.49 4.88 -3.57
N HIS A 103 14.39 3.91 -3.41
CA HIS A 103 14.17 2.48 -3.60
C HIS A 103 13.89 2.02 -5.03
N TYR A 104 13.97 0.70 -5.23
CA TYR A 104 13.79 0.01 -6.52
C TYR A 104 12.37 0.11 -7.09
N ALA A 105 11.40 0.63 -6.31
CA ALA A 105 10.01 0.81 -6.72
C ALA A 105 9.69 2.26 -7.12
N TRP A 106 10.71 3.12 -7.18
CA TRP A 106 10.55 4.52 -7.56
C TRP A 106 10.14 4.66 -9.02
N MET A 107 9.25 5.61 -9.29
CA MET A 107 8.85 6.07 -10.61
C MET A 107 8.23 7.46 -10.51
N THR A 108 8.23 8.20 -11.61
CA THR A 108 7.56 9.51 -11.68
C THR A 108 6.05 9.38 -11.50
N THR A 109 5.38 10.44 -11.01
CA THR A 109 3.92 10.42 -10.84
C THR A 109 3.18 10.15 -12.16
N PRO A 110 3.57 10.73 -13.32
CA PRO A 110 2.97 10.39 -14.60
C PRO A 110 3.13 8.91 -14.96
N GLU A 111 4.32 8.31 -14.74
CA GLU A 111 4.52 6.89 -14.98
C GLU A 111 3.63 6.03 -14.08
N TYR A 112 3.60 6.34 -12.78
CA TYR A 112 2.75 5.66 -11.80
C TYR A 112 1.29 5.69 -12.24
N ARG A 113 0.76 6.88 -12.54
CA ARG A 113 -0.65 7.05 -12.90
C ARG A 113 -1.00 6.40 -14.24
N ARG A 114 -0.06 6.37 -15.19
CA ARG A 114 -0.24 5.61 -16.43
C ARG A 114 -0.41 4.12 -16.13
N ARG A 115 0.47 3.56 -15.29
CA ARG A 115 0.51 2.12 -14.99
C ARG A 115 -0.60 1.65 -14.05
N PHE A 116 -0.98 2.47 -13.08
CA PHE A 116 -1.81 2.05 -11.94
C PHE A 116 -3.03 2.94 -11.71
N GLY A 117 -3.19 4.01 -12.49
CA GLY A 117 -4.22 5.01 -12.24
C GLY A 117 -3.99 5.70 -10.89
N HIS A 118 -5.03 5.76 -10.08
CA HIS A 118 -4.99 6.37 -8.74
C HIS A 118 -5.13 5.32 -7.63
N LEU A 119 -4.75 4.07 -7.91
CA LEU A 119 -4.74 3.01 -6.91
C LEU A 119 -3.68 3.29 -5.85
N ALA A 120 -4.06 3.15 -4.58
CA ALA A 120 -3.19 3.17 -3.43
C ALA A 120 -3.47 1.94 -2.56
N PHE A 121 -2.55 1.60 -1.67
CA PHE A 121 -2.76 0.55 -0.69
C PHE A 121 -2.33 0.98 0.71
N ALA A 122 -2.81 0.23 1.71
CA ALA A 122 -2.35 0.31 3.08
C ALA A 122 -2.26 -1.08 3.73
N CYS A 123 -1.26 -1.25 4.58
CA CYS A 123 -0.98 -2.45 5.35
C CYS A 123 -0.47 -2.06 6.73
N ALA A 124 -1.16 -2.46 7.79
CA ALA A 124 -0.77 -2.15 9.17
C ALA A 124 0.59 -2.77 9.56
N GLN A 125 1.05 -3.77 8.80
CA GLN A 125 2.34 -4.40 8.97
C GLN A 125 3.41 -3.73 8.11
N GLY A 126 4.52 -3.37 8.72
CA GLY A 126 5.66 -2.77 8.02
C GLY A 126 6.46 -1.83 8.91
N SER A 127 7.64 -1.46 8.43
CA SER A 127 8.35 -0.30 8.95
C SER A 127 7.81 0.97 8.31
N ALA A 128 7.61 1.99 9.13
CA ALA A 128 7.48 3.33 8.61
C ALA A 128 8.84 3.81 8.07
N LEU A 129 8.85 4.47 6.92
CA LEU A 129 10.03 5.05 6.30
C LEU A 129 9.81 6.56 6.13
N PHE A 130 10.60 7.32 6.88
CA PHE A 130 10.74 8.76 6.72
C PHE A 130 12.15 9.06 6.21
N THR A 131 12.26 10.00 5.28
CA THR A 131 13.54 10.59 4.90
C THR A 131 13.44 12.10 5.06
N ASP A 132 14.53 12.73 5.48
CA ASP A 132 14.66 14.18 5.52
C ASP A 132 14.95 14.75 4.13
N GLU A 133 14.40 15.93 3.86
CA GLU A 133 14.69 16.73 2.66
C GLU A 133 14.61 18.22 3.02
N PHE A 134 15.14 19.10 2.17
CA PHE A 134 14.95 20.54 2.27
C PHE A 134 14.05 21.05 1.14
N LEU A 135 12.96 21.71 1.50
CA LEU A 135 12.07 22.39 0.56
C LEU A 135 12.12 23.90 0.81
N ASN A 136 12.58 24.67 -0.18
CA ASN A 136 12.75 26.13 -0.06
C ASN A 136 13.61 26.57 1.15
N GLY A 137 14.58 25.74 1.54
CA GLY A 137 15.46 26.00 2.69
C GLY A 137 14.88 25.57 4.05
N GLU A 138 13.66 25.03 4.09
CA GLU A 138 13.05 24.47 5.30
C GLU A 138 13.17 22.94 5.32
N PRO A 139 13.51 22.33 6.48
CA PRO A 139 13.57 20.89 6.59
C PRO A 139 12.16 20.29 6.59
N VAL A 140 11.97 19.21 5.84
CA VAL A 140 10.72 18.47 5.72
C VAL A 140 10.95 16.97 5.82
N LEU A 141 9.97 16.24 6.33
CA LEU A 141 9.93 14.79 6.29
C LEU A 141 9.17 14.31 5.06
N VAL A 142 9.76 13.41 4.29
CA VAL A 142 9.06 12.69 3.23
C VAL A 142 8.41 11.45 3.85
N ASP A 143 7.09 11.51 4.03
CA ASP A 143 6.26 10.42 4.52
C ASP A 143 5.89 9.49 3.36
N ARG A 144 6.50 8.32 3.36
CA ARG A 144 6.26 7.28 2.35
C ARG A 144 5.48 6.11 2.93
N ASN A 145 4.82 6.31 4.08
CA ASN A 145 4.14 5.24 4.78
C ASN A 145 2.83 4.86 4.12
N SER A 146 2.57 3.55 4.16
CA SER A 146 1.30 2.95 3.77
C SER A 146 0.69 2.20 4.96
N LEU A 147 0.95 2.62 6.21
CA LEU A 147 0.53 1.86 7.39
C LEU A 147 -0.99 1.84 7.57
N ARG A 148 -1.66 2.92 7.16
CA ARG A 148 -3.10 3.07 7.26
C ARG A 148 -3.65 3.81 6.05
N PRO A 149 -4.91 3.56 5.67
CA PRO A 149 -5.53 4.25 4.55
C PRO A 149 -5.84 5.69 4.96
N GLU A 150 -5.27 6.65 4.24
CA GLU A 150 -5.38 8.07 4.53
C GLU A 150 -5.57 8.88 3.26
N LEU A 151 -6.47 9.86 3.32
CA LEU A 151 -6.81 10.78 2.26
C LEU A 151 -6.39 12.19 2.66
N GLN A 152 -5.41 12.75 1.96
CA GLN A 152 -4.99 14.14 2.18
C GLN A 152 -5.90 15.07 1.36
N LEU A 153 -6.75 15.85 2.03
CA LEU A 153 -7.71 16.74 1.38
C LEU A 153 -7.17 18.16 1.20
N SER A 154 -6.37 18.62 2.15
CA SER A 154 -5.74 19.95 2.18
C SER A 154 -4.43 19.85 2.98
N SER A 155 -3.72 20.95 3.26
CA SER A 155 -2.51 20.86 4.09
C SER A 155 -2.76 20.48 5.54
N ASP A 156 -3.98 20.73 6.03
CA ASP A 156 -4.35 20.62 7.44
C ASP A 156 -5.50 19.61 7.65
N THR A 157 -5.93 18.91 6.60
CA THR A 157 -7.08 17.99 6.66
C THR A 157 -6.72 16.64 6.06
N THR A 158 -6.73 15.62 6.91
CA THR A 158 -6.59 14.22 6.54
C THR A 158 -7.80 13.46 7.04
N MET A 159 -8.33 12.57 6.21
CA MET A 159 -9.49 11.73 6.55
C MET A 159 -9.22 10.27 6.18
N ARG A 160 -10.02 9.34 6.70
CA ARG A 160 -10.04 7.96 6.22
C ARG A 160 -11.00 7.80 5.05
N PRO A 161 -10.72 6.89 4.10
CA PRO A 161 -11.72 6.51 3.11
C PRO A 161 -12.98 5.93 3.78
N PRO A 162 -14.14 6.01 3.11
CA PRO A 162 -15.39 5.45 3.61
C PRO A 162 -15.26 3.98 3.95
N HIS A 163 -15.92 3.50 5.01
CA HIS A 163 -15.86 2.09 5.41
C HIS A 163 -16.26 1.14 4.27
N GLU A 164 -17.20 1.51 3.40
CA GLU A 164 -17.62 0.68 2.26
C GLU A 164 -16.49 0.49 1.25
N VAL A 165 -15.68 1.53 1.01
CA VAL A 165 -14.50 1.48 0.13
C VAL A 165 -13.43 0.60 0.76
N ILE A 166 -13.20 0.78 2.06
CA ILE A 166 -12.23 -0.02 2.82
C ILE A 166 -12.62 -1.49 2.81
N GLU A 167 -13.88 -1.82 3.11
CA GLU A 167 -14.38 -3.19 3.14
C GLU A 167 -14.29 -3.84 1.76
N ALA A 168 -14.79 -3.17 0.72
CA ALA A 168 -14.75 -3.68 -0.64
C ALA A 168 -13.31 -3.91 -1.13
N GLY A 169 -12.42 -2.97 -0.80
CA GLY A 169 -11.00 -2.97 -1.14
C GLY A 169 -10.11 -3.78 -0.21
N SER A 170 -10.67 -4.56 0.73
CA SER A 170 -9.88 -5.39 1.62
C SER A 170 -9.72 -6.82 1.12
N CYS A 171 -8.53 -7.39 1.35
CA CYS A 171 -8.27 -8.82 1.33
C CYS A 171 -7.36 -9.19 2.52
N ARG A 172 -7.03 -10.48 2.67
CA ARG A 172 -6.01 -10.91 3.63
C ARG A 172 -4.82 -11.50 2.89
N LEU A 173 -3.62 -11.08 3.27
CA LEU A 173 -2.38 -11.50 2.63
C LEU A 173 -1.47 -12.19 3.64
N THR A 174 -0.75 -13.21 3.18
CA THR A 174 0.39 -13.80 3.88
C THR A 174 1.68 -13.38 3.18
N ALA A 175 2.83 -13.65 3.80
CA ALA A 175 4.13 -13.38 3.19
C ALA A 175 4.34 -14.13 1.85
N LEU A 176 3.55 -15.19 1.58
CA LEU A 176 3.63 -15.99 0.35
C LEU A 176 3.24 -15.20 -0.92
N VAL A 177 2.55 -14.07 -0.77
CA VAL A 177 2.22 -13.18 -1.89
C VAL A 177 3.48 -12.65 -2.59
N HIS A 178 4.60 -12.51 -1.88
CA HIS A 178 5.82 -11.94 -2.43
C HIS A 178 6.53 -12.92 -3.37
N PRO A 179 6.94 -12.50 -4.59
CA PRO A 179 7.51 -13.39 -5.60
C PRO A 179 8.83 -14.04 -5.19
N ASN A 180 9.64 -13.33 -4.39
CA ASN A 180 10.97 -13.79 -3.96
C ASN A 180 10.99 -14.47 -2.59
N ILE A 181 9.85 -14.89 -2.04
CA ILE A 181 9.91 -15.68 -0.81
C ILE A 181 10.67 -16.98 -1.10
N GLU A 182 11.82 -17.15 -0.44
CA GLU A 182 12.69 -18.28 -0.73
C GLU A 182 12.08 -19.59 -0.24
N THR A 183 12.22 -20.65 -1.05
CA THR A 183 11.83 -22.01 -0.66
C THR A 183 12.55 -22.49 0.60
N SER A 184 13.74 -21.96 0.88
CA SER A 184 14.51 -22.20 2.12
C SER A 184 13.77 -21.69 3.36
N PHE A 185 13.11 -20.53 3.26
CA PHE A 185 12.32 -19.91 4.33
C PHE A 185 11.05 -20.69 4.58
N VAL A 186 10.36 -21.08 3.50
CA VAL A 186 9.14 -21.90 3.58
C VAL A 186 9.46 -23.28 4.17
N LYS A 187 10.54 -23.93 3.71
CA LYS A 187 10.99 -25.21 4.27
C LYS A 187 11.29 -25.11 5.77
N ARG A 188 11.99 -24.04 6.20
CA ARG A 188 12.28 -23.81 7.62
C ARG A 188 11.00 -23.64 8.44
N TRP A 189 9.99 -22.97 7.89
CA TRP A 189 8.68 -22.84 8.53
C TRP A 189 7.97 -24.20 8.66
N PHE A 190 7.93 -25.04 7.60
CA PHE A 190 7.36 -26.39 7.68
C PHE A 190 8.08 -27.29 8.69
N ASP A 191 9.41 -27.24 8.69
CA ASP A 191 10.26 -27.98 9.64
C ASP A 191 9.98 -27.56 11.09
N THR A 192 9.71 -26.26 11.33
CA THR A 192 9.41 -25.71 12.67
C THR A 192 8.01 -26.10 13.17
N ASN A 193 7.04 -26.29 12.27
CA ASN A 193 5.65 -26.61 12.62
C ASN A 193 5.36 -28.13 12.68
N ASN A 194 6.40 -28.98 12.66
CA ASN A 194 6.28 -30.44 12.77
C ASN A 194 5.36 -31.08 11.71
N LEU A 195 5.13 -30.38 10.60
CA LEU A 195 4.47 -30.92 9.42
C LEU A 195 5.51 -31.82 8.75
N LYS A 196 5.41 -33.13 8.96
CA LYS A 196 6.40 -34.14 8.51
C LYS A 196 6.72 -34.03 7.01
N ALA A 197 7.67 -33.17 6.67
CA ALA A 197 8.24 -33.04 5.33
C ALA A 197 9.33 -34.09 5.05
N ASN A 198 9.45 -35.13 5.88
CA ASN A 198 10.57 -36.08 5.80
C ASN A 198 10.19 -37.48 5.28
N GLU A 199 8.93 -37.74 4.91
CA GLU A 199 8.50 -39.08 4.46
C GLU A 199 8.27 -39.22 2.95
N PHE A 200 8.47 -38.17 2.13
CA PHE A 200 8.22 -38.24 0.68
C PHE A 200 9.40 -37.76 -0.19
N ILE A 201 9.95 -38.68 -0.99
CA ILE A 201 10.83 -38.36 -2.12
C ILE A 201 9.97 -37.61 -3.16
N GLY A 202 10.20 -36.29 -3.34
CA GLY A 202 9.43 -35.44 -4.28
C GLY A 202 8.85 -34.15 -3.69
N ILE A 203 9.03 -33.90 -2.38
CA ILE A 203 8.45 -32.74 -1.66
C ILE A 203 8.84 -31.39 -2.26
N GLY A 204 10.05 -31.24 -2.79
CA GLY A 204 10.49 -29.97 -3.37
C GLY A 204 9.59 -29.50 -4.52
N SER A 205 9.19 -30.41 -5.42
CA SER A 205 8.33 -30.07 -6.54
C SER A 205 6.89 -29.76 -6.09
N TRP A 206 6.34 -30.60 -5.21
CA TRP A 206 4.99 -30.41 -4.67
C TRP A 206 4.87 -29.11 -3.86
N LEU A 207 5.84 -28.82 -2.99
CA LEU A 207 5.83 -27.62 -2.15
C LEU A 207 5.94 -26.35 -3.00
N VAL A 208 6.80 -26.35 -4.02
CA VAL A 208 6.88 -25.24 -4.98
C VAL A 208 5.53 -25.03 -5.68
N GLN A 209 4.86 -26.09 -6.11
CA GLN A 209 3.53 -25.99 -6.73
C GLN A 209 2.49 -25.43 -5.75
N GLN A 210 2.50 -25.85 -4.47
CA GLN A 210 1.59 -25.29 -3.47
C GLN A 210 1.86 -23.80 -3.22
N ILE A 211 3.13 -23.39 -3.08
CA ILE A 211 3.49 -21.97 -2.91
C ILE A 211 3.02 -21.15 -4.12
N GLN A 212 3.24 -21.67 -5.34
CA GLN A 212 2.81 -20.99 -6.57
C GLN A 212 1.28 -20.87 -6.66
N LYS A 213 0.55 -21.94 -6.29
CA LYS A 213 -0.91 -21.94 -6.24
C LYS A 213 -1.44 -20.93 -5.22
N GLU A 214 -0.86 -20.92 -4.03
CA GLU A 214 -1.25 -20.00 -2.96
C GLU A 214 -0.98 -18.55 -3.37
N ARG A 215 0.20 -18.27 -3.94
CA ARG A 215 0.54 -16.95 -4.47
C ARG A 215 -0.43 -16.49 -5.55
N ALA A 216 -0.80 -17.38 -6.48
CA ALA A 216 -1.79 -17.06 -7.51
C ALA A 216 -3.16 -16.73 -6.91
N THR A 217 -3.55 -17.44 -5.86
CA THR A 217 -4.80 -17.19 -5.10
C THR A 217 -4.75 -15.82 -4.43
N LEU A 218 -3.69 -15.52 -3.67
CA LEU A 218 -3.50 -14.22 -3.01
C LEU A 218 -3.48 -13.05 -4.00
N ARG A 219 -2.81 -13.22 -5.15
CA ARG A 219 -2.82 -12.23 -6.24
C ARG A 219 -4.24 -12.01 -6.78
N GLN A 220 -5.00 -13.08 -6.96
CA GLN A 220 -6.39 -12.99 -7.42
C GLN A 220 -7.27 -12.26 -6.40
N ASP A 221 -7.09 -12.54 -5.11
CA ASP A 221 -7.81 -11.86 -4.02
C ASP A 221 -7.56 -10.34 -4.03
N MET A 222 -6.33 -9.90 -4.31
CA MET A 222 -6.00 -8.48 -4.46
C MET A 222 -6.76 -7.85 -5.64
N ILE A 223 -6.76 -8.53 -6.79
CA ILE A 223 -7.47 -8.08 -8.01
C ILE A 223 -8.96 -7.97 -7.74
N ASP A 224 -9.55 -8.97 -7.11
CA ASP A 224 -10.99 -9.00 -6.83
C ASP A 224 -11.37 -7.93 -5.81
N ALA A 225 -10.55 -7.68 -4.79
CA ALA A 225 -10.73 -6.57 -3.86
C ALA A 225 -10.73 -5.21 -4.56
N MET A 226 -9.73 -4.95 -5.42
CA MET A 226 -9.67 -3.72 -6.19
C MET A 226 -10.85 -3.56 -7.16
N ARG A 227 -11.30 -4.65 -7.80
CA ARG A 227 -12.50 -4.64 -8.64
C ARG A 227 -13.74 -4.30 -7.84
N ARG A 228 -13.98 -4.94 -6.68
CA ARG A 228 -15.12 -4.61 -5.79
C ARG A 228 -15.07 -3.14 -5.37
N MET A 229 -13.91 -2.68 -4.91
CA MET A 229 -13.68 -1.29 -4.52
C MET A 229 -13.98 -0.31 -5.66
N ARG A 230 -13.54 -0.59 -6.89
CA ARG A 230 -13.84 0.22 -8.08
C ARG A 230 -15.35 0.38 -8.30
N HIS A 231 -16.14 -0.69 -8.16
CA HIS A 231 -17.60 -0.61 -8.32
C HIS A 231 -18.26 0.24 -7.22
N VAL A 232 -17.75 0.17 -5.99
CA VAL A 232 -18.23 1.02 -4.88
C VAL A 232 -17.84 2.48 -5.11
N ALA A 233 -16.61 2.76 -5.51
CA ALA A 233 -16.10 4.11 -5.75
C ALA A 233 -16.72 4.76 -7.00
N PHE A 234 -17.02 3.98 -8.04
CA PHE A 234 -17.50 4.47 -9.33
C PHE A 234 -18.77 3.72 -9.78
N PRO A 235 -19.95 4.09 -9.27
CA PRO A 235 -21.19 3.34 -9.51
C PRO A 235 -21.64 3.31 -10.98
N ALA A 236 -21.21 4.27 -11.80
CA ALA A 236 -21.50 4.30 -13.23
C ALA A 236 -20.61 3.36 -14.07
N PHE A 237 -19.52 2.84 -13.50
CA PHE A 237 -18.60 1.95 -14.20
C PHE A 237 -19.30 0.59 -14.47
N GLY A 238 -19.46 0.24 -15.75
CA GLY A 238 -20.12 -0.99 -16.19
C GLY A 238 -21.61 -0.86 -16.53
N GLN A 239 -22.21 0.34 -16.39
CA GLN A 239 -23.59 0.60 -16.82
C GLN A 239 -23.72 1.04 -18.28
N SER A 240 -22.59 1.27 -18.97
CA SER A 240 -22.51 1.69 -20.38
C SER A 240 -22.47 0.50 -21.35
N GLY A 241 -23.35 -0.48 -21.13
CA GLY A 241 -23.53 -1.66 -21.99
C GLY A 241 -24.69 -1.50 -22.95
#